data_AF-A0A7C1NHX7-F1
#
_entry.id   AF-A0A7C1NHX7-F1
#
_cell.length_a   1.000
_cell.length_b   1.000
_cell.length_c   1.000
_cell.angle_alpha   90.00
_cell.angle_beta   90.00
_cell.angle_gamma   90.00
#
_symmetry.space_group_name_H-M   'P 1'
#
loop_
_entity.id
_entity.type
_entity.pdbx_description
1 polymer ?
#
loop_
_entity_poly.entity_id
_entity_poly.type
_entity_poly.pdbx_seq_one_letter_code
_entity_poly.pdbx_strand_id
1 'polypeptide(L)'
;MRKIVLLIIIALTFWSCAGLSRSYKLGTEAAMGKNWDEAVKYYQRAALESPESSIYRLALFRAKLAASTTHVIKARQLAFEGKKEEALVEYGKALSFDPLNRIIAAEAKSLIQEEVKEEEPKKIRIEPPVKLKVDKEKIQLKFVDANLRSIFQALGKHARVNVLFDEQFRDITFSIDLVDMIFEQALNSLCLASKNFKRIIDERTIIIAPDLPQKRIQYELNAIKTFYLSNIRAEEIRVSLTQMLRTQYKAPNIIVDKNINTVTLRDTPAVLELAGKIIKIWDKPKGEVIIDLEIMEVSRVKLRQLGMELE
;
A
#
# COMPACT_ATOMS: atom_id res chain seq x y z
N MET A 1 50.04 -66.31 17.41
CA MET A 1 48.65 -65.78 17.34
C MET A 1 48.56 -64.25 17.47
N ARG A 2 49.28 -63.60 18.39
CA ARG A 2 49.24 -62.13 18.59
C ARG A 2 49.62 -61.27 17.37
N LYS A 3 50.58 -61.71 16.55
CA LYS A 3 51.00 -60.98 15.32
C LYS A 3 49.98 -61.05 14.18
N ILE A 4 49.18 -62.12 14.12
CA ILE A 4 48.13 -62.31 13.09
C ILE A 4 46.92 -61.42 13.41
N VAL A 5 46.57 -61.30 14.69
CA VAL A 5 45.50 -60.40 15.14
C VAL A 5 45.86 -58.93 14.87
N LEU A 6 47.13 -58.54 15.07
CA LEU A 6 47.60 -57.18 14.76
C LEU A 6 47.53 -56.86 13.25
N LEU A 7 47.88 -57.83 12.40
CA LEU A 7 47.80 -57.70 10.94
C LEU A 7 46.36 -57.60 10.42
N ILE A 8 45.41 -58.31 11.05
CA ILE A 8 43.98 -58.23 10.69
C ILE A 8 43.37 -56.88 11.11
N ILE A 9 43.75 -56.34 12.27
CA ILE A 9 43.28 -55.03 12.74
C ILE A 9 43.82 -53.91 11.84
N ILE A 10 45.07 -54.00 11.39
CA ILE A 10 45.66 -53.03 10.44
C ILE A 10 45.03 -53.15 9.03
N ALA A 11 44.64 -54.35 8.60
CA ALA A 11 43.93 -54.54 7.34
C ALA A 11 42.50 -53.98 7.37
N LEU A 12 41.81 -54.07 8.52
CA LEU A 12 40.45 -53.53 8.71
C LEU A 12 40.41 -52.00 8.78
N THR A 13 41.46 -51.34 9.27
CA THR A 13 41.51 -49.86 9.32
C THR A 13 41.83 -49.23 7.96
N PHE A 14 42.50 -49.95 7.05
CA PHE A 14 42.78 -49.47 5.69
C PHE A 14 41.57 -49.50 4.73
N TRP A 15 40.51 -50.25 5.05
CA TRP A 15 39.30 -50.30 4.21
C TRP A 15 38.33 -49.14 4.43
N SER A 16 38.50 -48.34 5.49
CA SER A 16 37.57 -47.27 5.83
C SER A 16 37.68 -46.03 4.91
N CYS A 17 38.86 -45.76 4.34
CA CYS A 17 39.08 -44.54 3.54
C CYS A 17 38.88 -44.72 2.01
N ALA A 18 38.63 -45.94 1.52
CA ALA A 18 38.39 -46.20 0.08
C ALA A 18 36.90 -46.13 -0.32
N GLY A 19 35.98 -45.88 0.61
CA GLY A 19 34.54 -46.11 0.44
C GLY A 19 33.70 -44.97 -0.14
N LEU A 20 34.27 -43.81 -0.51
CA LEU A 20 33.47 -42.73 -1.08
C LEU A 20 33.14 -42.97 -2.55
N SER A 21 31.85 -42.83 -2.89
CA SER A 21 31.37 -43.11 -4.23
C SER A 21 31.96 -42.16 -5.26
N ARG A 22 32.08 -42.65 -6.51
CA ARG A 22 32.57 -41.83 -7.63
C ARG A 22 31.71 -40.57 -7.81
N SER A 23 30.40 -40.70 -7.65
CA SER A 23 29.44 -39.60 -7.71
C SER A 23 29.71 -38.54 -6.65
N TYR A 24 30.08 -38.92 -5.42
CA TYR A 24 30.46 -37.97 -4.39
C TYR A 24 31.73 -37.18 -4.76
N LYS A 25 32.76 -37.85 -5.28
CA LYS A 25 34.02 -37.20 -5.70
C LYS A 25 33.79 -36.17 -6.82
N LEU A 26 32.99 -36.53 -7.83
CA LEU A 26 32.60 -35.61 -8.91
C LEU A 26 31.79 -34.42 -8.37
N GLY A 27 30.91 -34.66 -7.39
CA GLY A 27 30.19 -33.59 -6.70
C GLY A 27 31.11 -32.64 -5.92
N THR A 28 32.14 -33.17 -5.25
CA THR A 28 33.14 -32.35 -4.55
C THR A 28 33.98 -31.51 -5.52
N GLU A 29 34.34 -32.07 -6.67
CA GLU A 29 35.07 -31.35 -7.71
C GLU A 29 34.23 -30.22 -8.31
N ALA A 30 32.97 -30.49 -8.66
CA ALA A 30 32.04 -29.47 -9.15
C ALA A 30 31.78 -28.36 -8.11
N ALA A 31 31.65 -28.74 -6.83
CA ALA A 31 31.49 -27.78 -5.72
C ALA A 31 32.74 -26.90 -5.53
N MET A 32 33.95 -27.46 -5.64
CA MET A 32 35.20 -26.70 -5.63
C MET A 32 35.28 -25.71 -6.81
N GLY A 33 34.76 -26.10 -7.98
CA GLY A 33 34.61 -25.24 -9.14
C GLY A 33 33.49 -24.19 -9.04
N LYS A 34 32.74 -24.12 -7.93
CA LYS A 34 31.52 -23.29 -7.77
C LYS A 34 30.40 -23.60 -8.77
N ASN A 35 30.46 -24.75 -9.44
CA ASN A 35 29.41 -25.26 -10.33
C ASN A 35 28.34 -25.97 -9.49
N TRP A 36 27.60 -25.20 -8.70
CA TRP A 36 26.68 -25.74 -7.70
C TRP A 36 25.55 -26.57 -8.30
N ASP A 37 25.04 -26.21 -9.49
CA ASP A 37 24.00 -26.98 -10.18
C ASP A 37 24.47 -28.40 -10.54
N GLU A 38 25.71 -28.53 -11.01
CA GLU A 38 26.32 -29.83 -11.31
C GLU A 38 26.64 -30.59 -10.02
N ALA A 39 27.16 -29.90 -9.00
CA ALA A 39 27.42 -30.49 -7.71
C ALA A 39 26.14 -31.10 -7.10
N VAL A 40 25.00 -30.40 -7.17
CA VAL A 40 23.71 -30.93 -6.73
C VAL A 40 23.35 -32.21 -7.48
N LYS A 41 23.50 -32.26 -8.80
CA LYS A 41 23.22 -33.48 -9.60
C LYS A 41 24.07 -34.68 -9.16
N TYR A 42 25.37 -34.47 -8.98
CA TYR A 42 26.29 -35.53 -8.57
C TYR A 42 26.07 -35.98 -7.13
N TYR A 43 25.86 -35.05 -6.20
CA TYR A 43 25.52 -35.39 -4.82
C TYR A 43 24.15 -36.05 -4.69
N GLN A 44 23.20 -35.70 -5.54
CA GLN A 44 21.90 -36.37 -5.58
C GLN A 44 22.05 -37.81 -6.03
N ARG A 45 22.87 -38.10 -7.05
CA ARG A 45 23.22 -39.48 -7.43
C ARG A 45 23.91 -40.22 -6.28
N ALA A 46 24.89 -39.61 -5.62
CA ALA A 46 25.56 -40.22 -4.46
C ALA A 46 24.58 -40.52 -3.31
N ALA A 47 23.63 -39.62 -3.03
CA ALA A 47 22.60 -39.82 -2.01
C ALA A 47 21.60 -40.93 -2.39
N LEU A 48 21.31 -41.11 -3.68
CA LEU A 48 20.49 -42.22 -4.17
C LEU A 48 21.23 -43.57 -4.12
N GLU A 49 22.54 -43.58 -4.38
CA GLU A 49 23.39 -44.78 -4.27
C GLU A 49 23.49 -45.29 -2.83
N SER A 50 23.47 -44.40 -1.84
CA SER A 50 23.51 -44.78 -0.42
C SER A 50 22.65 -43.85 0.44
N PRO A 51 21.32 -44.11 0.50
CA PRO A 51 20.37 -43.25 1.21
C PRO A 51 20.67 -43.10 2.70
N GLU A 52 21.28 -44.10 3.33
CA GLU A 52 21.63 -44.11 4.76
C GLU A 52 22.83 -43.23 5.12
N SER A 53 23.64 -42.84 4.14
CA SER A 53 24.84 -42.04 4.35
C SER A 53 24.50 -40.60 4.75
N SER A 54 24.76 -40.24 6.00
CA SER A 54 24.62 -38.86 6.49
C SER A 54 25.52 -37.89 5.74
N ILE A 55 26.70 -38.34 5.29
CA ILE A 55 27.68 -37.53 4.55
C ILE A 55 27.10 -37.07 3.21
N TYR A 56 26.45 -37.97 2.46
CA TYR A 56 25.90 -37.64 1.13
C TYR A 56 24.67 -36.74 1.24
N ARG A 57 23.82 -36.99 2.25
CA ARG A 57 22.67 -36.12 2.53
C ARG A 57 23.12 -34.70 2.91
N LEU A 58 24.13 -34.58 3.77
CA LEU A 58 24.67 -33.28 4.18
C LEU A 58 25.33 -32.55 3.00
N ALA A 59 26.10 -33.26 2.17
CA ALA A 59 26.73 -32.67 0.99
C ALA A 59 25.70 -32.18 -0.04
N LEU A 60 24.66 -32.98 -0.31
CA LEU A 60 23.55 -32.58 -1.17
C LEU A 60 22.83 -31.34 -0.63
N PHE A 61 22.53 -31.31 0.68
CA PHE A 61 21.88 -30.17 1.32
C PHE A 61 22.71 -28.88 1.18
N ARG A 62 24.01 -28.95 1.49
CA ARG A 62 24.93 -27.80 1.34
C ARG A 62 25.01 -27.33 -0.11
N ALA A 63 25.09 -28.25 -1.07
CA ALA A 63 25.13 -27.90 -2.48
C ALA A 63 23.84 -27.23 -2.95
N LYS A 64 22.67 -27.70 -2.49
CA LYS A 64 21.36 -27.07 -2.80
C LYS A 64 21.26 -25.65 -2.24
N LEU A 65 21.69 -25.43 -1.01
CA LEU A 65 21.72 -24.08 -0.41
C LEU A 65 22.66 -23.15 -1.19
N ALA A 66 23.84 -23.64 -1.58
CA ALA A 66 24.78 -22.86 -2.38
C ALA A 66 24.21 -22.54 -3.78
N ALA A 67 23.60 -23.52 -4.45
CA ALA A 67 22.94 -23.32 -5.75
C ALA A 67 21.81 -22.29 -5.62
N SER A 68 20.94 -22.43 -4.62
CA SER A 68 19.86 -21.49 -4.34
C SER A 68 20.38 -20.06 -4.17
N THR A 69 21.38 -19.85 -3.31
CA THR A 69 21.94 -18.50 -3.08
C THR A 69 22.57 -17.90 -4.34
N THR A 70 23.25 -18.69 -5.17
CA THR A 70 23.80 -18.18 -6.44
C THR A 70 22.71 -17.71 -7.40
N HIS A 71 21.60 -18.44 -7.51
CA HIS A 71 20.48 -18.05 -8.33
C HIS A 71 19.75 -16.81 -7.78
N VAL A 72 19.61 -16.67 -6.45
CA VAL A 72 19.03 -15.47 -5.83
C VAL A 72 19.87 -14.22 -6.15
N ILE A 73 21.20 -14.31 -6.02
CA ILE A 73 22.09 -13.18 -6.31
C ILE A 73 21.93 -12.74 -7.77
N LYS A 74 21.91 -13.71 -8.70
CA LYS A 74 21.71 -13.44 -10.12
C LYS A 74 20.31 -12.86 -10.41
N ALA A 75 19.27 -13.40 -9.78
CA ALA A 75 17.91 -12.92 -9.91
C ALA A 75 17.77 -11.46 -9.45
N ARG A 76 18.38 -11.09 -8.31
CA ARG A 76 18.39 -9.71 -7.81
C ARG A 76 19.14 -8.76 -8.74
N GLN A 77 20.24 -9.21 -9.33
CA GLN A 77 20.98 -8.43 -10.33
C GLN A 77 20.11 -8.18 -11.58
N LEU A 78 19.47 -9.20 -12.11
CA LEU A 78 18.57 -9.07 -13.27
C LEU A 78 17.37 -8.18 -12.98
N ALA A 79 16.81 -8.28 -11.76
CA ALA A 79 15.74 -7.41 -11.29
C ALA A 79 16.20 -5.94 -11.24
N PHE A 80 17.41 -5.68 -10.74
CA PHE A 80 18.01 -4.35 -10.72
C PHE A 80 18.27 -3.80 -12.14
N GLU A 81 18.65 -4.66 -13.08
CA GLU A 81 18.80 -4.33 -14.51
C GLU A 81 17.46 -4.14 -15.25
N GLY A 82 16.31 -4.33 -14.57
CA GLY A 82 14.98 -4.22 -15.16
C GLY A 82 14.55 -5.43 -15.99
N LYS A 83 15.35 -6.49 -16.06
CA LYS A 83 15.06 -7.74 -16.79
C LYS A 83 14.19 -8.67 -15.93
N LYS A 84 12.95 -8.26 -15.71
CA LYS A 84 12.02 -8.93 -14.78
C LYS A 84 11.75 -10.39 -15.12
N GLU A 85 11.52 -10.72 -16.39
CA GLU A 85 11.24 -12.09 -16.83
C GLU A 85 12.42 -13.02 -16.54
N GLU A 86 13.65 -12.57 -16.86
CA GLU A 86 14.87 -13.31 -16.59
C GLU A 86 15.11 -13.47 -15.08
N ALA A 87 14.83 -12.43 -14.29
CA ALA A 87 14.92 -12.48 -12.84
C ALA A 87 13.96 -13.53 -12.24
N LEU A 88 12.71 -13.59 -12.73
CA LEU A 88 11.72 -14.58 -12.28
C LEU A 88 12.14 -16.02 -12.60
N VAL A 89 12.77 -16.25 -13.76
CA VAL A 89 13.33 -17.56 -14.10
C VAL A 89 14.43 -17.95 -13.11
N GLU A 90 15.33 -17.04 -12.77
CA GLU A 90 16.39 -17.31 -11.80
C GLU A 90 15.84 -17.50 -10.37
N TYR A 91 14.83 -16.73 -9.95
CA TYR A 91 14.11 -16.96 -8.70
C TYR A 91 13.44 -18.34 -8.66
N GLY A 92 12.87 -18.80 -9.77
CA GLY A 92 12.28 -20.14 -9.90
C GLY A 92 13.33 -21.25 -9.71
N LYS A 93 14.53 -21.08 -10.26
CA LYS A 93 15.65 -22.01 -10.03
C LYS A 93 16.07 -22.03 -8.56
N ALA A 94 16.18 -20.87 -7.92
CA ALA A 94 16.50 -20.79 -6.50
C ALA A 94 15.48 -21.55 -5.63
N LEU A 95 14.18 -21.34 -5.87
CA LEU A 95 13.09 -22.04 -5.18
C LEU A 95 13.07 -23.54 -5.45
N SER A 96 13.57 -24.00 -6.60
CA SER A 96 13.68 -25.44 -6.88
C SER A 96 14.69 -26.14 -5.96
N PHE A 97 15.73 -25.42 -5.52
CA PHE A 97 16.75 -25.93 -4.60
C PHE A 97 16.39 -25.70 -3.13
N ASP A 98 15.71 -24.58 -2.81
CA ASP A 98 15.24 -24.24 -1.46
C ASP A 98 13.75 -23.82 -1.45
N PRO A 99 12.81 -24.78 -1.52
CA PRO A 99 11.38 -24.49 -1.62
C PRO A 99 10.76 -23.89 -0.34
N LEU A 100 11.43 -24.06 0.81
CA LEU A 100 10.92 -23.61 2.11
C LEU A 100 11.28 -22.16 2.41
N ASN A 101 12.07 -21.53 1.53
CA ASN A 101 12.53 -20.16 1.72
C ASN A 101 11.44 -19.14 1.37
N ARG A 102 10.69 -18.75 2.40
CA ARG A 102 9.62 -17.75 2.28
C ARG A 102 10.12 -16.40 1.77
N ILE A 103 11.38 -16.06 2.02
CA ILE A 103 11.97 -14.78 1.60
C ILE A 103 12.12 -14.77 0.07
N ILE A 104 12.71 -15.81 -0.51
CA ILE A 104 12.86 -15.94 -1.98
C ILE A 104 11.49 -15.94 -2.66
N ALA A 105 10.50 -16.64 -2.10
CA ALA A 105 9.14 -16.68 -2.63
C ALA A 105 8.44 -15.31 -2.58
N ALA A 106 8.65 -14.55 -1.50
CA ALA A 106 8.12 -13.20 -1.39
C ALA A 106 8.76 -12.23 -2.39
N GLU A 107 10.09 -12.28 -2.56
CA GLU A 107 10.81 -11.46 -3.54
C GLU A 107 10.36 -11.73 -4.99
N ALA A 108 10.21 -13.01 -5.35
CA ALA A 108 9.68 -13.39 -6.66
C ALA A 108 8.25 -12.87 -6.86
N LYS A 109 7.41 -12.98 -5.82
CA LYS A 109 6.02 -12.51 -5.86
C LYS A 109 5.93 -10.98 -5.95
N SER A 110 6.81 -10.23 -5.30
CA SER A 110 6.82 -8.76 -5.42
C SER A 110 7.15 -8.28 -6.82
N LEU A 111 8.02 -9.00 -7.55
CA LEU A 111 8.33 -8.66 -8.95
C LEU A 111 7.12 -8.86 -9.89
N ILE A 112 6.28 -9.86 -9.61
CA ILE A 112 5.02 -10.10 -10.32
C ILE A 112 3.95 -9.07 -9.88
N GLN A 113 3.88 -8.76 -8.59
CA GLN A 113 2.91 -7.81 -8.05
C GLN A 113 3.21 -6.36 -8.42
N GLU A 114 4.43 -5.99 -8.80
CA GLU A 114 4.68 -4.67 -9.38
C GLU A 114 3.91 -4.44 -10.70
N GLU A 115 3.56 -5.50 -11.44
CA GLU A 115 2.64 -5.39 -12.59
C GLU A 115 1.17 -5.37 -12.16
N VAL A 116 0.83 -6.07 -11.07
CA VAL A 116 -0.45 -5.91 -10.37
C VAL A 116 -0.35 -4.70 -9.43
N LYS A 117 -0.08 -3.51 -10.00
CA LYS A 117 -0.65 -2.30 -9.40
C LYS A 117 -2.12 -2.63 -9.19
N GLU A 118 -2.56 -2.67 -7.93
CA GLU A 118 -3.97 -2.60 -7.60
C GLU A 118 -4.58 -1.62 -8.59
N GLU A 119 -5.46 -2.10 -9.47
CA GLU A 119 -6.45 -1.20 -10.04
C GLU A 119 -7.11 -0.61 -8.80
N GLU A 120 -6.67 0.59 -8.38
CA GLU A 120 -7.35 1.34 -7.34
C GLU A 120 -8.82 1.23 -7.73
N PRO A 121 -9.70 0.62 -6.90
CA PRO A 121 -11.08 0.41 -7.26
C PRO A 121 -11.57 1.77 -7.74
N LYS A 122 -11.89 1.87 -9.05
CA LYS A 122 -12.07 3.15 -9.76
C LYS A 122 -12.73 4.08 -8.77
N LYS A 123 -11.98 5.07 -8.25
CA LYS A 123 -12.49 5.92 -7.18
C LYS A 123 -13.81 6.46 -7.70
N ILE A 124 -14.92 5.90 -7.20
CA ILE A 124 -16.26 6.38 -7.52
C ILE A 124 -16.28 7.70 -6.79
N ARG A 125 -15.77 8.73 -7.45
CA ARG A 125 -15.97 10.11 -7.05
C ARG A 125 -17.47 10.24 -7.04
N ILE A 126 -18.01 10.52 -5.86
CA ILE A 126 -19.40 10.87 -5.72
C ILE A 126 -19.50 12.26 -6.30
N GLU A 127 -19.46 12.35 -7.63
CA GLU A 127 -19.65 13.59 -8.32
C GLU A 127 -21.13 13.96 -8.18
N PRO A 128 -21.46 15.26 -8.09
CA PRO A 128 -22.83 15.70 -8.19
C PRO A 128 -23.49 15.05 -9.42
N PRO A 129 -24.74 14.54 -9.32
CA PRO A 129 -25.39 13.81 -10.41
C PRO A 129 -25.55 14.64 -11.68
N VAL A 130 -25.38 15.96 -11.59
CA VAL A 130 -25.50 16.91 -12.68
C VAL A 130 -24.29 17.84 -12.69
N LYS A 131 -23.61 17.91 -13.83
CA LYS A 131 -22.54 18.88 -14.11
C LYS A 131 -23.03 19.90 -15.14
N LEU A 132 -22.67 21.16 -14.96
CA LEU A 132 -22.95 22.19 -15.96
C LEU A 132 -22.11 21.91 -17.22
N LYS A 133 -22.76 21.86 -18.38
CA LYS A 133 -22.07 21.80 -19.67
C LYS A 133 -21.83 23.23 -20.14
N VAL A 134 -20.71 23.81 -19.70
CA VAL A 134 -20.31 25.17 -20.05
C VAL A 134 -18.97 25.13 -20.75
N ASP A 135 -18.85 25.92 -21.82
CA ASP A 135 -17.61 26.07 -22.56
C ASP A 135 -16.53 26.72 -21.68
N LYS A 136 -15.29 26.25 -21.80
CA LYS A 136 -14.15 26.73 -20.99
C LYS A 136 -13.59 28.07 -21.50
N GLU A 137 -14.41 28.87 -22.15
CA GLU A 137 -14.03 30.18 -22.66
C GLU A 137 -13.78 31.14 -21.50
N LYS A 138 -12.75 31.97 -21.67
CA LYS A 138 -12.41 33.01 -20.70
C LYS A 138 -13.33 34.20 -20.91
N ILE A 139 -13.83 34.71 -19.80
CA ILE A 139 -14.77 35.83 -19.78
C ILE A 139 -14.02 37.06 -19.25
N GLN A 140 -14.23 38.19 -19.92
CA GLN A 140 -13.79 39.51 -19.47
C GLN A 140 -15.02 40.41 -19.34
N LEU A 141 -15.49 40.61 -18.12
CA LEU A 141 -16.67 41.41 -17.83
C LEU A 141 -16.40 42.33 -16.63
N LYS A 142 -16.71 43.61 -16.81
CA LYS A 142 -16.60 44.61 -15.76
C LYS A 142 -17.97 45.19 -15.45
N PHE A 143 -18.37 45.11 -14.20
CA PHE A 143 -19.62 45.67 -13.70
C PHE A 143 -19.33 46.75 -12.68
N VAL A 144 -19.93 47.93 -12.87
CA VAL A 144 -19.84 49.07 -11.96
C VAL A 144 -21.26 49.40 -11.54
N ASP A 145 -21.52 49.35 -10.23
CA ASP A 145 -22.79 49.67 -9.57
C ASP A 145 -24.01 49.00 -10.22
N ALA A 146 -23.86 47.75 -10.63
CA ALA A 146 -24.93 46.98 -11.23
C ALA A 146 -25.69 46.16 -10.16
N ASN A 147 -26.99 45.95 -10.38
CA ASN A 147 -27.78 45.05 -9.54
C ASN A 147 -27.24 43.62 -9.63
N LEU A 148 -27.08 42.98 -8.48
CA LEU A 148 -26.55 41.62 -8.37
C LEU A 148 -27.33 40.61 -9.23
N ARG A 149 -28.66 40.72 -9.29
CA ARG A 149 -29.51 39.90 -10.17
C ARG A 149 -29.10 40.03 -11.64
N SER A 150 -28.85 41.25 -12.09
CA SER A 150 -28.47 41.55 -13.47
C SER A 150 -27.08 41.01 -13.81
N ILE A 151 -26.13 41.10 -12.87
CA ILE A 151 -24.78 40.54 -13.03
C ILE A 151 -24.85 39.02 -13.23
N PHE A 152 -25.60 38.32 -12.37
CA PHE A 152 -25.77 36.87 -12.50
C PHE A 152 -26.50 36.48 -13.80
N GLN A 153 -27.52 37.22 -14.21
CA GLN A 153 -28.21 36.99 -15.48
C GLN A 153 -27.30 37.25 -16.69
N ALA A 154 -26.46 38.28 -16.66
CA ALA A 154 -25.49 38.56 -17.72
C ALA A 154 -24.45 37.43 -17.85
N LEU A 155 -23.93 36.96 -16.71
CA LEU A 155 -23.02 35.82 -16.66
C LEU A 155 -23.69 34.55 -17.22
N GLY A 156 -24.93 34.26 -16.82
CA GLY A 156 -25.72 33.13 -17.31
C GLY A 156 -25.98 33.20 -18.82
N LYS A 157 -26.36 34.38 -19.33
CA LYS A 157 -26.58 34.61 -20.77
C LYS A 157 -25.31 34.33 -21.59
N HIS A 158 -24.14 34.78 -21.11
CA HIS A 158 -22.87 34.52 -21.77
C HIS A 158 -22.59 33.01 -21.86
N ALA A 159 -22.82 32.27 -20.77
CA ALA A 159 -22.58 30.83 -20.70
C ALA A 159 -23.74 29.96 -21.23
N ARG A 160 -24.83 30.57 -21.73
CA ARG A 160 -26.08 29.87 -22.10
C ARG A 160 -26.67 29.01 -20.97
N VAL A 161 -26.55 29.51 -19.74
CA VAL A 161 -27.07 28.90 -18.49
C VAL A 161 -28.21 29.75 -17.95
N ASN A 162 -29.33 29.10 -17.64
CA ASN A 162 -30.47 29.68 -16.94
C ASN A 162 -30.15 29.89 -15.47
N VAL A 163 -30.41 31.09 -14.96
CA VAL A 163 -30.18 31.45 -13.57
C VAL A 163 -31.51 31.71 -12.88
N LEU A 164 -31.81 30.87 -11.89
CA LEU A 164 -32.94 31.01 -10.98
C LEU A 164 -32.47 31.64 -9.67
N PHE A 165 -33.37 32.36 -9.01
CA PHE A 165 -33.10 33.00 -7.72
C PHE A 165 -34.07 32.44 -6.69
N ASP A 166 -33.57 32.16 -5.49
CA ASP A 166 -34.41 31.83 -4.35
C ASP A 166 -35.26 33.03 -3.91
N GLU A 167 -36.40 32.78 -3.29
CA GLU A 167 -37.33 33.80 -2.80
C GLU A 167 -36.68 34.82 -1.85
N GLN A 168 -35.69 34.38 -1.05
CA GLN A 168 -34.99 35.22 -0.07
C GLN A 168 -33.73 35.89 -0.65
N PHE A 169 -33.53 35.82 -1.96
CA PHE A 169 -32.40 36.47 -2.62
C PHE A 169 -32.48 38.00 -2.49
N ARG A 170 -31.41 38.61 -1.97
CA ARG A 170 -31.30 40.07 -1.81
C ARG A 170 -30.60 40.67 -3.01
N ASP A 171 -31.32 41.51 -3.76
CA ASP A 171 -30.74 42.28 -4.85
C ASP A 171 -30.08 43.54 -4.30
N ILE A 172 -28.75 43.58 -4.34
CA ILE A 172 -27.93 44.71 -3.92
C ILE A 172 -27.11 45.22 -5.10
N THR A 173 -26.76 46.50 -5.08
CA THR A 173 -25.78 47.05 -6.03
C THR A 173 -24.41 46.49 -5.70
N PHE A 174 -23.71 45.97 -6.71
CA PHE A 174 -22.41 45.33 -6.54
C PHE A 174 -21.49 45.69 -7.71
N SER A 175 -20.22 45.91 -7.39
CA SER A 175 -19.17 46.23 -8.36
C SER A 175 -18.15 45.11 -8.35
N ILE A 176 -17.90 44.50 -9.51
CA ILE A 176 -16.97 43.39 -9.67
C ILE A 176 -16.25 43.46 -11.01
N ASP A 177 -14.96 43.13 -10.99
CA ASP A 177 -14.13 42.99 -12.18
C ASP A 177 -13.78 41.51 -12.36
N LEU A 178 -14.21 40.92 -13.46
CA LEU A 178 -13.98 39.52 -13.81
C LEU A 178 -13.07 39.48 -15.03
N VAL A 179 -11.77 39.27 -14.79
CA VAL A 179 -10.74 39.25 -15.84
C VAL A 179 -10.17 37.85 -15.99
N ASP A 180 -10.18 37.32 -17.22
CA ASP A 180 -9.58 36.04 -17.59
C ASP A 180 -10.06 34.82 -16.77
N MET A 181 -11.31 34.84 -16.32
CA MET A 181 -11.90 33.76 -15.54
C MET A 181 -12.81 32.88 -16.40
N ILE A 182 -12.81 31.57 -16.11
CA ILE A 182 -13.82 30.65 -16.66
C ILE A 182 -15.16 30.93 -15.95
N PHE A 183 -16.29 30.71 -16.62
CA PHE A 183 -17.63 30.88 -16.04
C PHE A 183 -17.77 30.30 -14.62
N GLU A 184 -17.26 29.08 -14.39
CA GLU A 184 -17.37 28.43 -13.08
C GLU A 184 -16.60 29.18 -11.98
N GLN A 185 -15.41 29.68 -12.31
CA GLN A 185 -14.56 30.47 -11.41
C GLN A 185 -15.19 31.83 -11.14
N ALA A 186 -15.65 32.53 -12.19
CA ALA A 186 -16.33 33.82 -12.07
C ALA A 186 -17.59 33.71 -11.19
N LEU A 187 -18.40 32.66 -11.40
CA LEU A 187 -19.59 32.38 -10.62
C LEU A 187 -19.25 32.08 -9.16
N ASN A 188 -18.21 31.29 -8.89
CA ASN A 188 -17.74 31.02 -7.53
C ASN A 188 -17.27 32.28 -6.82
N SER A 189 -16.45 33.11 -7.48
CA SER A 189 -15.96 34.37 -6.93
C SER A 189 -17.11 35.34 -6.61
N LEU A 190 -18.09 35.45 -7.51
CA LEU A 190 -19.26 36.29 -7.30
C LEU A 190 -20.15 35.77 -6.16
N CYS A 191 -20.36 34.46 -6.06
CA CYS A 191 -21.06 33.83 -4.94
C CYS A 191 -20.36 34.14 -3.60
N LEU A 192 -19.04 33.95 -3.52
CA LEU A 192 -18.25 34.23 -2.33
C LEU A 192 -18.32 35.70 -1.91
N ALA A 193 -18.17 36.62 -2.86
CA ALA A 193 -18.17 38.05 -2.59
C ALA A 193 -19.56 38.57 -2.18
N SER A 194 -20.62 38.00 -2.75
CA SER A 194 -22.01 38.38 -2.47
C SER A 194 -22.66 37.61 -1.31
N LYS A 195 -21.93 36.70 -0.64
CA LYS A 195 -22.45 35.80 0.40
C LYS A 195 -23.65 34.96 -0.07
N ASN A 196 -23.57 34.48 -1.30
CA ASN A 196 -24.52 33.54 -1.89
C ASN A 196 -23.83 32.21 -2.20
N PHE A 197 -24.62 31.16 -2.41
CA PHE A 197 -24.12 29.90 -2.96
C PHE A 197 -24.92 29.50 -4.20
N LYS A 198 -24.26 28.73 -5.07
CA LYS A 198 -24.85 28.19 -6.29
C LYS A 198 -25.25 26.74 -6.09
N ARG A 199 -26.34 26.34 -6.73
CA ARG A 199 -26.73 24.94 -6.87
C ARG A 199 -27.08 24.64 -8.32
N ILE A 200 -26.48 23.56 -8.83
CA ILE A 200 -26.78 23.04 -10.16
C ILE A 200 -28.06 22.20 -10.04
N ILE A 201 -29.07 22.57 -10.82
CA ILE A 201 -30.33 21.82 -10.94
C ILE A 201 -30.27 20.92 -12.16
N ASP A 202 -29.81 21.47 -13.29
CA ASP A 202 -29.76 20.80 -14.58
C ASP A 202 -28.48 21.22 -15.33
N GLU A 203 -28.15 20.56 -16.45
CA GLU A 203 -26.94 20.80 -17.26
C GLU A 203 -26.78 22.26 -17.70
N ARG A 204 -27.90 22.99 -17.77
CA ARG A 204 -27.97 24.42 -18.14
C ARG A 204 -28.73 25.28 -17.14
N THR A 205 -29.02 24.79 -15.93
CA THR A 205 -29.82 25.56 -14.96
C THR A 205 -29.16 25.57 -13.59
N ILE A 206 -28.96 26.77 -13.06
CA ILE A 206 -28.48 27.01 -11.70
C ILE A 206 -29.51 27.78 -10.89
N ILE A 207 -29.55 27.52 -9.58
CA ILE A 207 -30.24 28.37 -8.60
C ILE A 207 -29.21 29.03 -7.69
N ILE A 208 -29.44 30.31 -7.41
CA ILE A 208 -28.64 31.11 -6.50
C ILE A 208 -29.46 31.39 -5.25
N ALA A 209 -28.90 31.04 -4.11
CA ALA A 209 -29.52 31.22 -2.81
C ALA A 209 -28.56 31.90 -1.84
N PRO A 210 -29.09 32.66 -0.85
CA PRO A 210 -28.26 33.27 0.18
C PRO A 210 -27.57 32.19 1.02
N ASP A 211 -26.32 32.46 1.43
CA ASP A 211 -25.52 31.55 2.23
C ASP A 211 -26.01 31.51 3.69
N LEU A 212 -27.13 30.80 3.90
CA LEU A 212 -27.78 30.61 5.18
C LEU A 212 -27.86 29.12 5.53
N PRO A 213 -27.72 28.73 6.82
CA PRO A 213 -27.77 27.33 7.22
C PRO A 213 -29.04 26.60 6.77
N GLN A 214 -30.20 27.27 6.87
CA GLN A 214 -31.49 26.72 6.45
C GLN A 214 -31.52 26.41 4.94
N LYS A 215 -30.99 27.32 4.12
CA LYS A 215 -30.95 27.17 2.65
C LYS A 215 -29.92 26.14 2.22
N ARG A 216 -28.78 26.04 2.93
CA ARG A 216 -27.82 24.96 2.71
C ARG A 216 -28.43 23.58 2.97
N ILE A 217 -29.23 23.41 4.03
CA ILE A 217 -29.93 22.13 4.27
C ILE A 217 -30.93 21.82 3.15
N GLN A 218 -31.65 22.83 2.65
CA GLN A 218 -32.67 22.67 1.60
C GLN A 218 -32.05 22.35 0.23
N TYR A 219 -30.99 23.05 -0.15
CA TYR A 219 -30.45 22.97 -1.50
C TYR A 219 -29.13 22.21 -1.60
N GLU A 220 -28.30 22.03 -0.57
CA GLU A 220 -27.06 21.26 -0.74
C GLU A 220 -27.33 19.79 -1.05
N LEU A 221 -26.49 19.22 -1.92
CA LEU A 221 -26.48 17.79 -2.15
C LEU A 221 -25.78 17.11 -0.98
N ASN A 222 -26.52 16.27 -0.28
CA ASN A 222 -25.95 15.34 0.68
C ASN A 222 -25.78 13.99 -0.01
N ALA A 223 -24.64 13.36 0.23
CA ALA A 223 -24.38 11.98 -0.14
C ALA A 223 -24.15 11.17 1.14
N ILE A 224 -24.34 9.86 1.03
CA ILE A 224 -24.11 8.92 2.12
C ILE A 224 -22.95 8.03 1.70
N LYS A 225 -21.97 7.89 2.57
CA LYS A 225 -20.87 6.94 2.38
C LYS A 225 -20.58 6.19 3.66
N THR A 226 -20.51 4.88 3.56
CA THR A 226 -20.13 3.98 4.64
C THR A 226 -18.65 3.63 4.50
N PHE A 227 -17.90 3.81 5.58
CA PHE A 227 -16.50 3.47 5.70
C PHE A 227 -16.35 2.24 6.60
N TYR A 228 -15.63 1.23 6.09
CA TYR A 228 -15.26 0.05 6.85
C TYR A 228 -13.90 0.25 7.49
N LEU A 229 -13.75 -0.13 8.75
CA LEU A 229 -12.53 0.05 9.53
C LEU A 229 -11.92 -1.31 9.89
N SER A 230 -10.60 -1.44 9.77
CA SER A 230 -9.87 -2.70 9.99
C SER A 230 -9.02 -2.71 11.25
N ASN A 231 -8.43 -1.58 11.63
CA ASN A 231 -7.44 -1.48 12.71
C ASN A 231 -7.97 -0.71 13.92
N ILE A 232 -8.89 0.24 13.72
CA ILE A 232 -9.46 1.08 14.77
C ILE A 232 -10.97 0.79 14.97
N ARG A 233 -11.44 0.95 16.21
CA ARG A 233 -12.87 0.84 16.55
C ARG A 233 -13.63 2.08 16.09
N ALA A 234 -14.77 1.86 15.43
CA ALA A 234 -15.63 2.90 14.89
C ALA A 234 -16.06 3.96 15.92
N GLU A 235 -16.25 3.56 17.19
CA GLU A 235 -16.66 4.49 18.24
C GLU A 235 -15.58 5.45 18.71
N GLU A 236 -14.32 5.05 18.64
CA GLU A 236 -13.19 5.93 18.95
C GLU A 236 -13.07 7.00 17.86
N ILE A 237 -13.21 6.58 16.61
CA ILE A 237 -13.12 7.46 15.44
C ILE A 237 -14.29 8.45 15.37
N ARG A 238 -15.50 8.07 15.82
CA ARG A 238 -16.70 8.92 15.77
C ARG A 238 -16.47 10.30 16.40
N VAL A 239 -15.88 10.34 17.59
CA VAL A 239 -15.67 11.60 18.33
C VAL A 239 -14.68 12.49 17.59
N SER A 240 -13.55 11.93 17.17
CA SER A 240 -12.51 12.64 16.42
C SER A 240 -13.01 13.13 15.05
N LEU A 241 -13.76 12.31 14.31
CA LEU A 241 -14.37 12.73 13.04
C LEU A 241 -15.41 13.84 13.25
N THR A 242 -16.22 13.75 14.30
CA THR A 242 -17.20 14.81 14.60
C THR A 242 -16.49 16.14 14.84
N GLN A 243 -15.37 16.14 15.58
CA GLN A 243 -14.59 17.36 15.84
C GLN A 243 -13.90 17.90 14.59
N MET A 244 -13.31 17.03 13.76
CA MET A 244 -12.58 17.44 12.56
C MET A 244 -13.48 17.92 11.42
N LEU A 245 -14.67 17.33 11.27
CA LEU A 245 -15.60 17.64 10.17
C LEU A 245 -16.65 18.69 10.56
N ARG A 246 -16.68 19.15 11.82
CA ARG A 246 -17.61 20.19 12.26
C ARG A 246 -17.27 21.52 11.59
N THR A 247 -18.27 22.11 10.96
CA THR A 247 -18.19 23.48 10.43
C THR A 247 -18.88 24.47 11.39
N GLN A 248 -18.70 25.77 11.16
CA GLN A 248 -19.36 26.82 11.95
C GLN A 248 -20.89 26.69 11.93
N TYR A 249 -21.46 26.13 10.87
CA TYR A 249 -22.90 26.14 10.61
C TYR A 249 -23.56 24.76 10.66
N LYS A 250 -22.79 23.67 10.62
CA LYS A 250 -23.32 22.31 10.51
C LYS A 250 -22.40 21.30 11.18
N ALA A 251 -22.98 20.43 12.01
CA ALA A 251 -22.32 19.23 12.50
C ALA A 251 -22.53 18.08 11.51
N PRO A 252 -21.49 17.27 11.23
CA PRO A 252 -21.60 16.10 10.38
C PRO A 252 -22.55 15.07 11.02
N ASN A 253 -23.40 14.43 10.21
CA ASN A 253 -24.25 13.35 10.70
C ASN A 253 -23.52 12.01 10.54
N ILE A 254 -22.99 11.51 11.66
CA ILE A 254 -22.19 10.28 11.73
C ILE A 254 -22.97 9.21 12.48
N ILE A 255 -23.19 8.07 11.82
CA ILE A 255 -23.83 6.88 12.37
C ILE A 255 -22.78 5.78 12.44
N VAL A 256 -22.69 5.10 13.58
CA VAL A 256 -21.73 4.02 13.80
C VAL A 256 -22.46 2.70 13.98
N ASP A 257 -21.93 1.65 13.34
CA ASP A 257 -22.34 0.27 13.58
C ASP A 257 -21.17 -0.50 14.22
N LYS A 258 -21.41 -1.02 15.42
CA LYS A 258 -20.42 -1.76 16.22
C LYS A 258 -20.24 -3.20 15.75
N ASN A 259 -21.26 -3.80 15.14
CA ASN A 259 -21.24 -5.23 14.77
C ASN A 259 -20.32 -5.46 13.57
N ILE A 260 -20.38 -4.56 12.59
CA ILE A 260 -19.57 -4.60 11.36
C ILE A 260 -18.41 -3.59 11.37
N ASN A 261 -18.18 -2.90 12.50
CA ASN A 261 -17.16 -1.87 12.68
C ASN A 261 -17.14 -0.83 11.53
N THR A 262 -18.29 -0.20 11.28
CA THR A 262 -18.43 0.78 10.20
C THR A 262 -18.82 2.16 10.70
N VAL A 263 -18.42 3.18 9.94
CA VAL A 263 -18.81 4.58 10.13
C VAL A 263 -19.53 5.04 8.87
N THR A 264 -20.82 5.32 9.00
CA THR A 264 -21.64 5.90 7.93
C THR A 264 -21.73 7.40 8.12
N LEU A 265 -21.30 8.16 7.11
CA LEU A 265 -21.34 9.62 7.11
C LEU A 265 -22.33 10.10 6.05
N ARG A 266 -23.23 11.00 6.45
CA ARG A 266 -24.14 11.72 5.55
C ARG A 266 -23.76 13.19 5.51
N ASP A 267 -23.12 13.62 4.43
CA ASP A 267 -22.75 15.02 4.24
C ASP A 267 -22.49 15.36 2.76
N THR A 268 -22.03 16.58 2.48
CA THR A 268 -21.62 16.98 1.13
C THR A 268 -20.49 16.11 0.59
N PRO A 269 -20.42 15.84 -0.73
CA PRO A 269 -19.38 15.00 -1.31
C PRO A 269 -17.94 15.44 -0.97
N ALA A 270 -17.69 16.75 -0.89
CA ALA A 270 -16.39 17.30 -0.51
C ALA A 270 -15.98 16.87 0.92
N VAL A 271 -16.92 16.90 1.86
CA VAL A 271 -16.70 16.46 3.24
C VAL A 271 -16.50 14.94 3.31
N LEU A 272 -17.24 14.16 2.50
CA LEU A 272 -17.05 12.70 2.42
C LEU A 272 -15.67 12.30 1.90
N GLU A 273 -15.15 13.02 0.90
CA GLU A 273 -13.79 12.77 0.40
C GLU A 273 -12.73 13.08 1.45
N LEU A 274 -12.89 14.20 2.16
CA LEU A 274 -11.99 14.60 3.24
C LEU A 274 -12.04 13.60 4.40
N ALA A 275 -13.24 13.18 4.81
CA ALA A 275 -13.43 12.14 5.82
C ALA A 275 -12.74 10.83 5.41
N GLY A 276 -12.87 10.42 4.14
CA GLY A 276 -12.21 9.22 3.63
C GLY A 276 -10.68 9.31 3.69
N LYS A 277 -10.09 10.47 3.41
CA LYS A 277 -8.64 10.69 3.54
C LYS A 277 -8.20 10.59 5.00
N ILE A 278 -8.94 11.21 5.92
CA ILE A 278 -8.65 11.18 7.36
C ILE A 278 -8.71 9.74 7.89
N ILE A 279 -9.80 9.02 7.58
CA ILE A 279 -9.98 7.63 8.00
C ILE A 279 -8.83 6.75 7.52
N LYS A 280 -8.38 6.91 6.26
CA LYS A 280 -7.24 6.14 5.72
C LYS A 280 -5.92 6.42 6.46
N ILE A 281 -5.74 7.62 6.98
CA ILE A 281 -4.55 7.98 7.76
C ILE A 281 -4.62 7.37 9.16
N TRP A 282 -5.80 7.39 9.77
CA TRP A 282 -6.00 6.89 11.13
C TRP A 282 -6.04 5.37 11.19
N ASP A 283 -6.75 4.69 10.28
CA ASP A 283 -6.95 3.24 10.27
C ASP A 283 -5.71 2.45 9.80
N LYS A 284 -4.54 2.78 10.36
CA LYS A 284 -3.27 2.07 10.13
C LYS A 284 -3.04 1.01 11.20
N PRO A 285 -2.32 -0.08 10.88
CA PRO A 285 -1.93 -1.06 11.88
C PRO A 285 -1.06 -0.39 12.95
N LYS A 286 -1.28 -0.77 14.22
CA LYS A 286 -0.45 -0.31 15.32
C LYS A 286 0.96 -0.89 15.16
N GLY A 287 1.97 -0.08 15.44
CA GLY A 287 3.35 -0.58 15.48
C GLY A 287 3.51 -1.57 16.63
N GLU A 288 4.06 -2.74 16.34
CA GLU A 288 4.44 -3.73 17.35
C GLU A 288 5.91 -3.51 17.72
N VAL A 289 6.22 -3.55 19.01
CA VAL A 289 7.60 -3.46 19.52
C VAL A 289 7.91 -4.76 20.24
N ILE A 290 8.92 -5.48 19.75
CA ILE A 290 9.46 -6.66 20.43
C ILE A 290 10.46 -6.16 21.47
N ILE A 291 10.18 -6.40 22.75
CA ILE A 291 11.09 -6.10 23.85
C ILE A 291 11.77 -7.41 24.23
N ASP A 292 13.07 -7.49 23.99
CA ASP A 292 13.89 -8.60 24.47
C ASP A 292 14.50 -8.22 25.83
N LEU A 293 14.27 -9.05 26.85
CA LEU A 293 14.72 -8.80 28.22
C LEU A 293 15.68 -9.92 28.62
N GLU A 294 16.98 -9.69 28.43
CA GLU A 294 18.01 -10.60 28.89
C GLU A 294 18.40 -10.25 30.34
N ILE A 295 17.91 -11.04 31.31
CA ILE A 295 18.32 -10.93 32.71
C ILE A 295 19.54 -11.83 32.92
N MET A 296 20.73 -11.22 32.98
CA MET A 296 21.96 -11.93 33.32
C MET A 296 22.23 -11.82 34.82
N GLU A 297 22.04 -12.91 35.57
CA GLU A 297 22.50 -13.03 36.95
C GLU A 297 23.86 -13.74 36.98
N VAL A 298 24.88 -13.04 37.47
CA VAL A 298 26.24 -13.61 37.60
C VAL A 298 26.53 -13.89 39.07
N SER A 299 26.57 -15.18 39.43
CA SER A 299 27.12 -15.61 40.72
C SER A 299 28.64 -15.43 40.74
N ARG A 300 29.14 -14.70 41.74
CA ARG A 300 30.59 -14.45 41.96
C ARG A 300 31.45 -15.71 42.03
N VAL A 301 30.85 -16.87 42.33
CA VAL A 301 31.55 -18.16 42.40
C VAL A 301 31.90 -18.68 41.00
N LYS A 302 31.04 -18.45 39.99
CA LYS A 302 31.24 -18.91 38.60
C LYS A 302 32.25 -18.05 37.83
N LEU A 303 32.36 -16.76 38.14
CA LEU A 303 33.36 -15.85 37.56
C LEU A 303 34.80 -16.28 37.86
N ARG A 304 35.04 -16.89 39.04
CA ARG A 304 36.36 -17.41 39.41
C ARG A 304 36.76 -18.67 38.65
N GLN A 305 35.81 -19.51 38.23
CA GLN A 305 36.10 -20.72 37.44
C GLN A 305 36.38 -20.38 35.96
N LEU A 306 35.62 -19.45 35.38
CA LEU A 306 35.84 -19.02 33.99
C LEU A 306 37.18 -18.28 33.79
N GLY A 307 37.68 -17.58 34.80
CA GLY A 307 39.00 -16.94 34.76
C GLY A 307 40.18 -17.92 34.80
N MET A 308 39.96 -19.17 35.24
CA MET A 308 41.00 -20.21 35.31
C MET A 308 41.06 -21.11 34.07
N GLU A 309 40.05 -21.06 33.19
CA GLU A 309 40.04 -21.79 31.90
C GLU A 309 40.57 -20.96 30.72
N LEU A 310 40.92 -19.69 30.97
CA LEU A 310 41.43 -18.75 29.95
C LEU A 310 42.95 -18.49 30.04
N GLU A 311 43.69 -19.26 30.87
CA GLU A 311 45.16 -19.31 30.87
C GLU A 311 45.69 -20.53 30.11
#